data_AF-M0QHE7-F1
#
_entry.id   AF-M0QHE7-F1
#
_cell.length_a   1.000
_cell.length_b   1.000
_cell.length_c   1.000
_cell.angle_alpha   90.00
_cell.angle_beta   90.00
_cell.angle_gamma   90.00
#
_symmetry.space_group_name_H-M   'P 1'
#
loop_
_entity.id
_entity.type
_entity.pdbx_description
1 polymer ?
#
loop_
_entity_poly.entity_id
_entity_poly.type
_entity_poly.pdbx_seq_one_letter_code
_entity_poly.pdbx_strand_id
1 'polypeptide(L)'
;MASRRARRMALAVVAAAFAASGCTTDADLVPSTSRPAADQTGDETVSSPTSMTAEQICDVLSEQDIAPLTVEKVTDGPEPTHDLGLPGCKWPVQNDYGWLRIGVFEPYDVATILKVTTVREYPVGRGVGHQQFDADGKLRCSALVQTPRTPPGYLVSVKLDGGPDDVNLCEAAVPQTDKVVRALGW
;
A
#
# COMPACT_ATOMS: atom_id res chain seq x y z
N MET A 1 2.52 -33.87 39.91
CA MET A 1 2.62 -35.07 39.06
C MET A 1 2.33 -34.65 37.63
N ALA A 2 3.37 -34.33 36.85
CA ALA A 2 3.83 -35.11 35.68
C ALA A 2 2.71 -35.29 34.63
N SER A 3 2.79 -34.73 33.42
CA SER A 3 3.73 -35.20 32.40
C SER A 3 3.88 -34.20 31.25
N ARG A 4 5.13 -33.90 30.91
CA ARG A 4 5.59 -33.22 29.69
C ARG A 4 5.32 -34.09 28.47
N ARG A 5 4.96 -33.50 27.33
CA ARG A 5 5.22 -34.10 25.99
C ARG A 5 5.69 -33.03 25.02
N ALA A 6 6.99 -33.06 24.78
CA ALA A 6 7.67 -32.38 23.67
C ALA A 6 7.63 -33.27 22.42
N ARG A 7 7.45 -32.68 21.24
CA ARG A 7 7.78 -33.24 19.92
C ARG A 7 8.44 -32.10 19.13
N ARG A 8 9.78 -32.05 19.02
CA ARG A 8 10.64 -32.57 17.92
C ARG A 8 10.07 -32.18 16.54
N MET A 9 10.53 -31.07 15.96
CA MET A 9 11.64 -30.94 14.98
C MET A 9 11.48 -31.80 13.71
N ALA A 10 11.36 -31.11 12.57
CA ALA A 10 11.93 -31.56 11.30
C ALA A 10 12.27 -30.32 10.45
N LEU A 11 13.57 -30.07 10.30
CA LEU A 11 14.17 -29.08 9.41
C LEU A 11 14.41 -29.80 8.08
N ALA A 12 13.90 -29.28 6.96
CA ALA A 12 14.22 -29.78 5.63
C ALA A 12 14.95 -28.67 4.86
N VAL A 13 16.27 -28.82 4.75
CA VAL A 13 17.13 -28.02 3.86
C VAL A 13 17.20 -28.77 2.54
N VAL A 14 16.75 -28.15 1.45
CA VAL A 14 17.02 -28.63 0.09
C VAL A 14 17.83 -27.56 -0.61
N ALA A 15 19.14 -27.81 -0.70
CA ALA A 15 20.04 -27.11 -1.58
C ALA A 15 20.07 -27.85 -2.92
N ALA A 16 19.83 -27.14 -4.03
CA ALA A 16 20.13 -27.62 -5.37
C ALA A 16 20.98 -26.57 -6.07
N ALA A 17 22.26 -26.90 -6.25
CA ALA A 17 23.19 -26.19 -7.09
C ALA A 17 23.29 -26.91 -8.43
N PHE A 18 23.22 -26.18 -9.55
CA PHE A 18 23.73 -26.66 -10.83
C PHE A 18 24.51 -25.56 -11.56
N ALA A 19 25.79 -25.90 -11.78
CA ALA A 19 26.74 -25.44 -12.79
C ALA A 19 26.15 -25.48 -14.22
N ALA A 20 26.75 -24.99 -15.30
CA ALA A 20 27.78 -24.01 -15.64
C ALA A 20 27.81 -23.97 -17.18
N SER A 21 28.38 -22.91 -17.75
CA SER A 21 29.16 -22.85 -19.00
C SER A 21 28.53 -23.26 -20.35
N GLY A 22 28.45 -22.28 -21.25
CA GLY A 22 28.42 -22.49 -22.70
C GLY A 22 28.77 -21.22 -23.47
N CYS A 23 30.02 -21.10 -23.92
CA CYS A 23 30.46 -20.10 -24.89
C CYS A 23 30.16 -20.60 -26.31
N THR A 24 29.63 -19.74 -27.17
CA THR A 24 29.84 -19.81 -28.63
C THR A 24 29.91 -18.41 -29.20
N THR A 25 31.04 -18.14 -29.83
CA THR A 25 31.34 -16.98 -30.67
C THR A 25 30.71 -17.21 -32.04
N ASP A 26 30.02 -16.22 -32.59
CA ASP A 26 29.92 -16.06 -34.04
C ASP A 26 29.91 -14.56 -34.37
N ALA A 27 30.82 -14.19 -35.27
CA ALA A 27 30.93 -12.88 -35.85
C ALA A 27 30.24 -12.92 -37.20
N ASP A 28 29.33 -11.98 -37.47
CA ASP A 28 28.99 -11.67 -38.86
C ASP A 28 28.55 -10.22 -39.06
N LEU A 29 28.80 -9.77 -40.27
CA LEU A 29 28.98 -8.39 -40.70
C LEU A 29 27.66 -7.66 -41.05
N VAL A 30 27.55 -6.42 -40.55
CA VAL A 30 26.95 -5.16 -41.08
C VAL A 30 25.90 -5.27 -42.22
N PRO A 31 24.74 -4.58 -42.10
CA PRO A 31 24.64 -3.26 -42.74
C PRO A 31 23.91 -2.20 -41.90
N SER A 32 24.38 -0.96 -42.04
CA SER A 32 23.75 0.27 -41.56
C SER A 32 22.27 0.32 -41.97
N THR A 33 21.38 0.20 -40.97
CA THR A 33 19.97 0.52 -41.13
C THR A 33 19.76 1.91 -40.55
N SER A 34 19.29 2.82 -41.41
CA SER A 34 18.91 4.19 -41.11
C SER A 34 18.17 4.29 -39.79
N ARG A 35 18.72 5.08 -38.87
CA ARG A 35 18.11 5.46 -37.60
C ARG A 35 16.82 6.23 -37.93
N PRO A 36 15.61 5.70 -37.68
CA PRO A 36 14.44 6.56 -37.64
C PRO A 36 14.73 7.60 -36.54
N ALA A 37 14.44 8.86 -36.85
CA ALA A 37 14.49 9.94 -35.87
C ALA A 37 13.78 9.45 -34.62
N ALA A 38 14.49 9.42 -33.50
CA ALA A 38 13.88 9.23 -32.21
C ALA A 38 12.92 10.42 -32.07
N ASP A 39 11.63 10.13 -32.27
CA ASP A 39 10.58 10.93 -31.70
C ASP A 39 10.95 11.02 -30.22
N GLN A 40 11.42 12.20 -29.81
CA GLN A 40 11.43 12.58 -28.42
C GLN A 40 9.96 12.75 -28.07
N THR A 41 9.26 11.63 -27.92
CA THR A 41 8.05 11.55 -27.13
C THR A 41 8.49 12.13 -25.80
N GLY A 42 8.10 13.38 -25.56
CA GLY A 42 8.35 14.04 -24.29
C GLY A 42 7.90 13.05 -23.24
N ASP A 43 8.86 12.57 -22.47
CA ASP A 43 8.61 11.89 -21.22
C ASP A 43 7.99 12.99 -20.35
N GLU A 44 6.68 13.19 -20.53
CA GLU A 44 5.86 14.01 -19.67
C GLU A 44 6.09 13.40 -18.31
N THR A 45 7.02 14.00 -17.59
CA THR A 45 7.36 13.64 -16.22
C THR A 45 6.11 14.02 -15.45
N VAL A 46 5.13 13.11 -15.43
CA VAL A 46 3.92 13.22 -14.64
C VAL A 46 4.43 13.46 -13.24
N SER A 47 4.30 14.71 -12.80
CA SER A 47 4.90 15.15 -11.55
C SER A 47 4.15 14.44 -10.45
N SER A 48 4.73 13.34 -9.96
CA SER A 48 4.15 12.55 -8.88
C SER A 48 3.89 13.49 -7.68
N PRO A 49 2.71 13.44 -7.05
CA PRO A 49 2.37 14.28 -5.90
C PRO A 49 3.23 13.98 -4.66
N THR A 50 3.99 12.88 -4.70
CA THR A 50 4.92 12.46 -3.66
C THR A 50 6.22 11.95 -4.28
N SER A 51 7.33 12.14 -3.57
CA SER A 51 8.61 11.54 -3.93
C SER A 51 8.73 10.08 -3.47
N MET A 52 7.76 9.57 -2.71
CA MET A 52 7.78 8.20 -2.19
C MET A 52 7.27 7.19 -3.22
N THR A 53 7.97 6.07 -3.37
CA THR A 53 7.47 4.91 -4.12
C THR A 53 6.49 4.08 -3.28
N ALA A 54 5.78 3.15 -3.92
CA ALA A 54 4.87 2.23 -3.24
C ALA A 54 5.60 1.36 -2.20
N GLU A 55 6.81 0.88 -2.52
CA GLU A 55 7.66 0.11 -1.59
C GLU A 55 8.04 0.95 -0.36
N GLN A 56 8.44 2.20 -0.57
CA GLN A 56 8.78 3.11 0.52
C GLN A 56 7.57 3.40 1.41
N ILE A 57 6.35 3.44 0.86
CA ILE A 57 5.12 3.56 1.65
C ILE A 57 4.91 2.30 2.49
N CYS A 58 5.12 1.10 1.94
CA CYS A 58 5.00 -0.14 2.70
C CYS A 58 5.94 -0.23 3.89
N ASP A 59 7.16 0.27 3.74
CA ASP A 59 8.18 0.27 4.81
C ASP A 59 7.86 1.22 5.97
N VAL A 60 6.88 2.11 5.84
CA VAL A 60 6.50 3.07 6.90
C VAL A 60 5.88 2.37 8.12
N LEU A 61 5.06 1.34 7.88
CA LEU A 61 4.37 0.61 8.93
C LEU A 61 5.08 -0.71 9.20
N SER A 62 5.55 -0.84 10.43
CA SER A 62 6.09 -2.10 10.96
C SER A 62 4.97 -3.04 11.39
N GLU A 63 5.31 -4.30 11.64
CA GLU A 63 4.38 -5.27 12.22
C GLU A 63 3.74 -4.77 13.52
N GLN A 64 4.46 -4.00 14.34
CA GLN A 64 3.92 -3.43 15.60
C GLN A 64 2.88 -2.35 15.36
N ASP A 65 2.98 -1.61 14.26
CA ASP A 65 1.98 -0.61 13.90
C ASP A 65 0.70 -1.28 13.40
N ILE A 66 0.80 -2.43 12.73
CA ILE A 66 -0.36 -3.17 12.21
C ILE A 66 -1.02 -4.05 13.28
N ALA A 67 -0.25 -4.56 14.25
CA ALA A 67 -0.74 -5.47 15.30
C ALA A 67 -2.07 -5.06 15.99
N PRO A 68 -2.33 -3.78 16.32
CA PRO A 68 -3.60 -3.36 16.91
C PRO A 68 -4.83 -3.57 16.02
N LEU A 69 -4.64 -3.70 14.70
CA LEU A 69 -5.69 -3.95 13.72
C LEU A 69 -5.89 -5.45 13.45
N THR A 70 -4.99 -6.30 13.95
CA THR A 70 -5.02 -7.75 13.73
C THR A 70 -5.76 -8.47 14.85
N VAL A 71 -6.61 -9.44 14.51
CA VAL A 71 -7.28 -10.32 15.49
C VAL A 71 -6.46 -11.58 15.75
N GLU A 72 -5.69 -12.00 14.74
CA GLU A 72 -4.86 -13.19 14.76
C GLU A 72 -3.47 -12.89 14.20
N LYS A 73 -2.54 -13.82 14.36
CA LYS A 73 -1.21 -13.67 13.78
C LYS A 73 -1.31 -13.73 12.25
N VAL A 74 -0.92 -12.63 11.61
CA VAL A 74 -0.80 -12.52 10.16
C VAL A 74 0.59 -13.02 9.71
N THR A 75 0.64 -13.80 8.63
CA THR A 75 1.92 -14.32 8.08
C THR A 75 2.39 -13.62 6.82
N ASP A 76 1.47 -12.97 6.11
CA ASP A 76 1.79 -12.29 4.86
C ASP A 76 2.43 -10.92 5.12
N GLY A 77 3.29 -10.49 4.19
CA GLY A 77 3.93 -9.17 4.23
C GLY A 77 3.07 -8.09 3.58
N PRO A 78 3.45 -6.81 3.73
CA PRO A 78 2.82 -5.73 2.98
C PRO A 78 3.09 -5.86 1.47
N GLU A 79 2.11 -5.43 0.67
CA GLU A 79 2.16 -5.44 -0.79
C GLU A 79 2.07 -4.01 -1.34
N PRO A 80 3.06 -3.57 -2.12
CA PRO A 80 3.00 -2.29 -2.82
C PRO A 80 1.82 -2.25 -3.81
N THR A 81 1.14 -1.11 -3.90
CA THR A 81 0.04 -0.90 -4.85
C THR A 81 0.29 0.32 -5.73
N HIS A 82 -0.28 0.29 -6.94
CA HIS A 82 -0.14 1.33 -7.97
C HIS A 82 -1.52 1.69 -8.54
N ASP A 83 -2.48 1.94 -7.66
CA ASP A 83 -3.86 2.19 -8.05
C ASP A 83 -3.93 3.48 -8.90
N LEU A 84 -4.40 3.36 -10.14
CA LEU A 84 -4.41 4.45 -11.13
C LEU A 84 -3.02 5.08 -11.38
N GLY A 85 -1.95 4.30 -11.20
CA GLY A 85 -0.57 4.78 -11.36
C GLY A 85 -0.02 5.57 -10.17
N LEU A 86 -0.78 5.66 -9.07
CA LEU A 86 -0.36 6.36 -7.86
C LEU A 86 0.12 5.38 -6.79
N PRO A 87 1.16 5.74 -6.01
CA PRO A 87 1.77 4.83 -5.06
C PRO A 87 0.88 4.63 -3.83
N GLY A 88 0.84 3.39 -3.35
CA GLY A 88 0.20 3.01 -2.10
C GLY A 88 0.75 1.70 -1.56
N CYS A 89 0.16 1.24 -0.47
CA CYS A 89 0.48 -0.06 0.10
C CYS A 89 -0.75 -0.72 0.73
N LYS A 90 -0.73 -2.05 0.74
CA LYS A 90 -1.71 -2.92 1.36
C LYS A 90 -1.04 -3.77 2.44
N TRP A 91 -1.43 -3.59 3.70
CA TRP A 91 -0.99 -4.42 4.83
C TRP A 91 -2.07 -5.43 5.21
N PRO A 92 -1.74 -6.72 5.33
CA PRO A 92 -2.70 -7.73 5.77
C PRO A 92 -3.04 -7.51 7.25
N VAL A 93 -4.34 -7.54 7.58
CA VAL A 93 -4.80 -7.47 8.99
C VAL A 93 -5.39 -8.80 9.48
N GLN A 94 -5.71 -9.69 8.56
CA GLN A 94 -6.19 -11.04 8.82
C GLN A 94 -5.82 -11.93 7.62
N ASN A 95 -5.54 -13.22 7.87
CA ASN A 95 -5.07 -14.11 6.81
C ASN A 95 -6.19 -14.37 5.81
N ASP A 96 -5.86 -14.44 4.52
CA ASP A 96 -6.74 -14.69 3.38
C ASP A 96 -7.84 -13.63 3.11
N TYR A 97 -8.24 -12.86 4.12
CA TYR A 97 -9.23 -11.79 4.01
C TYR A 97 -8.95 -10.69 5.04
N GLY A 98 -8.99 -9.43 4.62
CA GLY A 98 -8.81 -8.29 5.52
C GLY A 98 -7.50 -7.55 5.29
N TRP A 99 -7.61 -6.26 4.97
CA TRP A 99 -6.47 -5.43 4.58
C TRP A 99 -6.64 -4.00 5.05
N LEU A 100 -5.56 -3.40 5.53
CA LEU A 100 -5.39 -1.95 5.56
C LEU A 100 -4.76 -1.53 4.23
N ARG A 101 -5.41 -0.64 3.48
CA ARG A 101 -4.88 -0.02 2.26
C ARG A 101 -4.74 1.46 2.49
N ILE A 102 -3.54 1.99 2.29
CA ILE A 102 -3.28 3.43 2.34
C ILE A 102 -2.50 3.80 1.08
N GLY A 103 -2.98 4.79 0.34
CA GLY A 103 -2.32 5.20 -0.90
C GLY A 103 -2.73 6.60 -1.35
N VAL A 104 -1.95 7.15 -2.26
CA VAL A 104 -2.25 8.44 -2.88
C VAL A 104 -3.42 8.28 -3.85
N PHE A 105 -4.33 9.25 -3.83
CA PHE A 105 -5.52 9.24 -4.65
C PHE A 105 -5.76 10.62 -5.27
N GLU A 106 -6.04 10.64 -6.57
CA GLU A 106 -6.36 11.85 -7.35
C GLU A 106 -7.82 11.77 -7.81
N PRO A 107 -8.78 12.33 -7.06
CA PRO A 107 -10.14 12.45 -7.54
C PRO A 107 -10.24 13.49 -8.65
N TYR A 108 -11.22 13.33 -9.54
CA TYR A 108 -11.55 14.33 -10.56
C TYR A 108 -11.86 15.72 -9.95
N ASP A 109 -12.55 15.74 -8.80
CA ASP A 109 -12.87 16.95 -8.06
C ASP A 109 -12.88 16.66 -6.55
N VAL A 110 -11.84 17.14 -5.86
CA VAL A 110 -11.68 17.01 -4.40
C VAL A 110 -12.85 17.64 -3.65
N ALA A 111 -13.28 18.84 -4.03
CA ALA A 111 -14.32 19.56 -3.30
C ALA A 111 -15.66 18.83 -3.43
N THR A 112 -15.98 18.37 -4.63
CA THR A 112 -17.20 17.61 -4.89
C THR A 112 -17.18 16.27 -4.17
N ILE A 113 -16.11 15.47 -4.28
CA ILE A 113 -16.07 14.13 -3.68
C ILE A 113 -16.18 14.20 -2.15
N LEU A 114 -15.45 15.11 -1.51
CA LEU A 114 -15.54 15.28 -0.06
C LEU A 114 -16.93 15.77 0.35
N LYS A 115 -17.53 16.71 -0.39
CA LYS A 115 -18.87 17.23 -0.05
C LYS A 115 -19.98 16.17 -0.16
N VAL A 116 -19.93 15.32 -1.19
CA VAL A 116 -21.05 14.38 -1.49
C VAL A 116 -20.90 13.00 -0.87
N THR A 117 -19.67 12.56 -0.58
CA THR A 117 -19.43 11.20 -0.07
C THR A 117 -19.19 11.14 1.44
N THR A 118 -18.84 12.26 2.08
CA THR A 118 -18.52 12.28 3.51
C THR A 118 -19.77 12.06 4.35
N VAL A 119 -19.73 11.01 5.18
CA VAL A 119 -20.74 10.75 6.21
C VAL A 119 -20.31 11.27 7.57
N ARG A 120 -19.00 11.29 7.82
CA ARG A 120 -18.42 11.69 9.10
C ARG A 120 -16.99 12.17 8.91
N GLU A 121 -16.65 13.23 9.63
CA GLU A 121 -15.27 13.70 9.76
C GLU A 121 -14.65 13.23 11.08
N TYR A 122 -13.36 12.93 11.07
CA TYR A 122 -12.59 12.56 12.25
C TYR A 122 -11.14 13.08 12.14
N PRO A 123 -10.47 13.38 13.26
CA PRO A 123 -9.11 13.92 13.22
C PRO A 123 -8.10 12.84 12.83
N VAL A 124 -7.15 13.21 11.98
CA VAL A 124 -5.98 12.38 11.61
C VAL A 124 -4.73 13.23 11.77
N GLY A 125 -4.12 13.20 12.96
CA GLY A 125 -2.97 14.04 13.27
C GLY A 125 -3.28 15.54 13.11
N ARG A 126 -2.71 16.17 12.07
CA ARG A 126 -2.96 17.58 11.70
C ARG A 126 -3.97 17.78 10.57
N GLY A 127 -4.53 16.69 10.06
CA GLY A 127 -5.53 16.69 9.00
C GLY A 127 -6.89 16.17 9.44
N VAL A 128 -7.74 15.95 8.44
CA VAL A 128 -9.11 15.48 8.59
C VAL A 128 -9.29 14.23 7.74
N GLY A 129 -9.79 13.17 8.36
CA GLY A 129 -10.31 11.99 7.69
C GLY A 129 -11.79 12.17 7.40
N HIS A 130 -12.17 11.95 6.15
CA HIS A 130 -13.53 12.02 5.64
C HIS A 130 -14.02 10.61 5.38
N GLN A 131 -14.72 10.03 6.35
CA GLN A 131 -15.34 8.71 6.23
C GLN A 131 -16.43 8.77 5.15
N GLN A 132 -16.46 7.76 4.29
CA GLN A 132 -17.42 7.60 3.20
C GLN A 132 -18.43 6.49 3.51
N PHE A 133 -19.56 6.48 2.79
CA PHE A 133 -20.49 5.35 2.82
C PHE A 133 -19.78 4.06 2.36
N ASP A 134 -19.88 3.00 3.16
CA ASP A 134 -19.61 1.66 2.65
C ASP A 134 -20.83 1.21 1.82
N ALA A 135 -20.60 0.91 0.55
CA ALA A 135 -21.66 0.52 -0.40
C ALA A 135 -22.34 -0.79 0.00
N ASP A 136 -21.65 -1.62 0.79
CA ASP A 136 -22.06 -2.99 1.08
C ASP A 136 -22.75 -3.13 2.45
N GLY A 137 -22.86 -2.04 3.22
CA GLY A 137 -23.38 -2.05 4.59
C GLY A 137 -22.54 -2.91 5.56
N LYS A 138 -21.29 -3.24 5.20
CA LYS A 138 -20.37 -4.00 6.03
C LYS A 138 -19.63 -3.04 6.97
N LEU A 139 -19.11 -3.59 8.07
CA LEU A 139 -18.21 -2.85 8.95
C LEU A 139 -16.85 -2.76 8.25
N ARG A 140 -16.70 -1.78 7.36
CA ARG A 140 -15.44 -1.44 6.69
C ARG A 140 -15.15 0.04 6.85
N CYS A 141 -13.88 0.40 6.92
CA CYS A 141 -13.50 1.79 6.72
C CYS A 141 -13.28 2.05 5.23
N SER A 142 -13.92 3.10 4.71
CA SER A 142 -13.49 3.79 3.50
C SER A 142 -13.41 5.28 3.85
N ALA A 143 -12.26 5.88 3.69
CA ALA A 143 -12.05 7.28 4.00
C ALA A 143 -11.06 7.96 3.06
N LEU A 144 -11.20 9.27 2.93
CA LEU A 144 -10.25 10.14 2.26
C LEU A 144 -9.66 11.09 3.29
N VAL A 145 -8.35 11.28 3.29
CA VAL A 145 -7.65 12.11 4.27
C VAL A 145 -7.04 13.30 3.58
N GLN A 146 -7.31 14.47 4.13
CA GLN A 146 -6.77 15.75 3.69
C GLN A 146 -5.99 16.40 4.83
N THR A 147 -4.81 16.92 4.53
CA THR A 147 -3.98 17.69 5.45
C THR A 147 -3.66 19.07 4.88
N PRO A 148 -3.19 20.02 5.70
CA PRO A 148 -2.77 21.33 5.20
C PRO A 148 -1.62 21.30 4.19
N ARG A 149 -0.81 20.23 4.10
CA ARG A 149 0.27 20.12 3.09
C ARG A 149 -0.03 19.09 2.01
N THR A 150 -1.22 18.49 2.00
CA THR A 150 -1.66 17.65 0.89
C THR A 150 -1.65 18.50 -0.40
N PRO A 151 -0.97 18.04 -1.48
CA PRO A 151 -0.95 18.76 -2.74
C PRO A 151 -2.36 19.01 -3.31
N PRO A 152 -2.61 20.16 -3.97
CA PRO A 152 -3.90 20.42 -4.60
C PRO A 152 -4.27 19.31 -5.59
N GLY A 153 -5.52 18.84 -5.54
CA GLY A 153 -6.01 17.76 -6.41
C GLY A 153 -5.81 16.34 -5.85
N TYR A 154 -5.04 16.18 -4.76
CA TYR A 154 -4.73 14.87 -4.19
C TYR A 154 -5.34 14.69 -2.79
N LEU A 155 -5.48 13.44 -2.40
CA LEU A 155 -5.91 12.97 -1.08
C LEU A 155 -5.16 11.68 -0.73
N VAL A 156 -5.20 11.27 0.54
CA VAL A 156 -4.82 9.90 0.91
C VAL A 156 -6.08 9.05 1.04
N SER A 157 -6.17 7.98 0.27
CA SER A 157 -7.22 6.98 0.38
C SER A 157 -6.87 5.99 1.48
N VAL A 158 -7.81 5.73 2.39
CA VAL A 158 -7.69 4.75 3.46
C VAL A 158 -8.85 3.77 3.35
N LYS A 159 -8.53 2.48 3.24
CA LYS A 159 -9.53 1.42 3.33
C LYS A 159 -9.09 0.41 4.37
N LEU A 160 -9.98 0.03 5.27
CA LEU A 160 -9.74 -1.04 6.23
C LEU A 160 -10.89 -2.04 6.15
N ASP A 161 -10.56 -3.25 5.72
CA ASP A 161 -11.45 -4.40 5.70
C ASP A 161 -11.00 -5.42 6.76
N GLY A 162 -11.93 -6.03 7.49
CA GLY A 162 -11.60 -6.95 8.58
C GLY A 162 -11.16 -6.23 9.86
N GLY A 163 -10.60 -6.97 10.81
CA GLY A 163 -10.22 -6.46 12.13
C GLY A 163 -11.23 -6.82 13.23
N PRO A 164 -11.16 -6.19 14.40
CA PRO A 164 -12.03 -6.52 15.53
C PRO A 164 -13.49 -6.15 15.22
N ASP A 165 -14.39 -7.12 15.36
CA ASP A 165 -15.82 -6.84 15.45
C ASP A 165 -16.05 -5.95 16.69
N ASP A 166 -16.85 -4.88 16.58
CA ASP A 166 -17.19 -3.90 17.64
C ASP A 166 -16.35 -2.61 17.74
N VAL A 167 -15.41 -2.35 16.82
CA VAL A 167 -14.71 -1.04 16.76
C VAL A 167 -15.05 -0.23 15.52
N ASN A 168 -15.00 1.10 15.63
CA ASN A 168 -14.99 1.95 14.45
C ASN A 168 -13.64 1.79 13.73
N LEU A 169 -13.64 1.03 12.63
CA LEU A 169 -12.42 0.72 11.88
C LEU A 169 -11.69 1.97 11.35
N CYS A 170 -12.41 3.05 11.01
CA CYS A 170 -11.75 4.29 10.57
C CYS A 170 -11.00 4.97 11.71
N GLU A 171 -11.56 4.97 12.92
CA GLU A 171 -10.88 5.50 14.09
C GLU A 171 -9.70 4.60 14.50
N ALA A 172 -9.86 3.28 14.39
CA ALA A 172 -8.80 2.31 14.69
C ALA A 172 -7.58 2.49 13.77
N ALA A 173 -7.80 2.84 12.50
CA ALA A 173 -6.73 3.06 11.52
C ALA A 173 -5.99 4.41 11.65
N VAL A 174 -6.48 5.35 12.48
CA VAL A 174 -5.91 6.71 12.61
C VAL A 174 -4.40 6.70 12.89
N PRO A 175 -3.86 5.91 13.84
CA PRO A 175 -2.43 5.92 14.14
C PRO A 175 -1.57 5.53 12.93
N GLN A 176 -2.01 4.53 12.15
CA GLN A 176 -1.31 4.05 10.96
C GLN A 176 -1.41 5.08 9.83
N THR A 177 -2.59 5.64 9.62
CA THR A 177 -2.81 6.69 8.62
C THR A 177 -1.97 7.93 8.90
N ASP A 178 -1.96 8.43 10.14
CA ASP A 178 -1.14 9.59 10.53
C ASP A 178 0.36 9.32 10.34
N LYS A 179 0.82 8.10 10.58
CA LYS A 179 2.22 7.73 10.35
C LYS A 179 2.59 7.77 8.86
N VAL A 180 1.74 7.23 7.97
CA VAL A 180 1.95 7.27 6.51
C VAL A 180 1.88 8.71 5.98
N VAL A 181 0.87 9.48 6.39
CA VAL A 181 0.71 10.88 5.99
C VAL A 181 1.94 11.72 6.36
N ARG A 182 2.48 11.55 7.57
CA ARG A 182 3.72 12.22 7.98
C ARG A 182 4.93 11.79 7.15
N ALA A 183 5.03 10.51 6.78
CA ALA A 183 6.12 10.01 5.95
C ALA A 183 6.08 10.62 4.54
N LEU A 184 4.88 10.82 3.98
CA LEU A 184 4.67 11.55 2.71
C LEU A 184 5.04 13.03 2.80
N GLY A 185 5.23 13.56 4.01
CA GLY A 185 5.49 14.99 4.26
C GLY A 185 4.24 15.87 4.22
N TRP A 186 3.06 15.25 4.22
CA TRP A 186 1.75 15.91 4.12
C TRP A 186 1.24 16.35 5.51
#